data_AF-A0A1H9KBZ1-F1
#
_entry.id   AF-A0A1H9KBZ1-F1
#
_cell.length_a   1.000
_cell.length_b   1.000
_cell.length_c   1.000
_cell.angle_alpha   90.00
_cell.angle_beta   90.00
_cell.angle_gamma   90.00
#
_symmetry.space_group_name_H-M   'P 1'
#
loop_
_entity.id
_entity.type
_entity.pdbx_description
1 polymer ?
#
loop_
_entity_poly.entity_id
_entity_poly.type
_entity_poly.pdbx_seq_one_letter_code
_entity_poly.pdbx_strand_id
1 'polypeptide(L)' 'MCPGSRVKAHLPKGFTLDGLLQDRILNEAFDMGDPLKLMRLFGITEKTAMHYVGVAHAEKTAQLPR' A
#
# COMPACT_ATOMS: atom_id res chain seq x y z
N MET A 1 3.56 28.49 6.42
CA MET A 1 3.28 27.67 5.23
C MET A 1 4.62 27.21 4.67
N CYS A 2 5.11 26.04 5.08
CA CYS A 2 6.43 25.54 4.67
C CYS A 2 6.34 25.04 3.23
N PRO A 3 7.12 25.57 2.26
CA PRO A 3 7.03 25.12 0.88
C PRO A 3 7.59 23.70 0.80
N GLY A 4 6.73 22.76 0.43
CA GLY A 4 7.07 21.34 0.29
C GLY A 4 8.25 21.17 -0.66
N SER A 5 9.35 20.64 -0.12
CA SER A 5 10.52 20.19 -0.87
C SER A 5 10.06 19.15 -1.89
N ARG A 6 9.90 19.56 -3.14
CA ARG A 6 9.59 18.67 -4.25
C ARG A 6 10.88 17.94 -4.60
N VAL A 7 11.20 16.88 -3.84
CA VAL A 7 12.23 15.91 -4.20
C VAL A 7 11.90 15.38 -5.59
N LYS A 8 12.64 15.83 -6.60
CA LYS A 8 12.63 15.25 -7.94
C LYS A 8 13.33 13.90 -7.86
N ALA A 9 12.61 12.89 -7.41
CA ALA A 9 13.03 11.51 -7.53
C ALA A 9 13.26 11.22 -9.02
N HIS A 10 14.48 10.83 -9.38
CA HIS A 10 14.81 10.41 -10.74
C HIS A 10 14.27 8.99 -10.92
N LEU A 11 12.96 8.85 -11.11
CA LEU A 11 12.37 7.55 -11.37
C LEU A 11 12.70 7.10 -12.80
N PRO A 12 13.05 5.82 -12.99
CA PRO A 12 13.14 5.24 -14.32
C PRO A 12 11.80 5.39 -15.06
N LYS A 13 11.86 5.59 -16.38
CA LYS A 13 10.66 5.72 -17.24
C LYS A 13 9.75 4.52 -17.01
N GLY A 14 8.48 4.79 -16.70
CA GLY A 14 7.47 3.76 -16.42
C GLY A 14 7.16 3.56 -14.93
N PHE A 15 7.97 4.08 -14.02
CA PHE A 15 7.68 4.08 -12.59
C PHE A 15 7.11 5.43 -12.14
N THR A 16 5.95 5.39 -11.48
CA THR A 16 5.38 6.54 -10.78
C THR A 16 5.66 6.39 -9.27
N LEU A 17 5.78 7.51 -8.56
CA LEU A 17 5.90 7.49 -7.11
C LEU A 17 4.71 6.78 -6.46
N ASP A 18 3.51 6.98 -7.01
CA ASP A 18 2.30 6.31 -6.55
C ASP A 18 2.36 4.79 -6.75
N GLY A 19 2.91 4.33 -7.87
CA GLY A 19 3.11 2.90 -8.14
C GLY A 19 4.10 2.25 -7.18
N LEU A 20 5.22 2.91 -6.89
CA LEU A 20 6.18 2.42 -5.90
C LEU A 20 5.61 2.42 -4.47
N LEU A 21 4.80 3.43 -4.14
CA LEU A 21 4.11 3.47 -2.86
C LEU A 21 3.12 2.31 -2.75
N GLN A 22 2.32 2.08 -3.78
CA GLN A 22 1.36 0.97 -3.83
C GLN A 22 2.05 -0.39 -3.72
N ASP A 23 3.13 -0.60 -4.45
CA ASP A 23 3.93 -1.83 -4.39
C ASP A 23 4.46 -2.09 -2.98
N ARG A 24 5.00 -1.04 -2.34
CA ARG A 24 5.50 -1.15 -0.97
C ARG A 24 4.38 -1.42 0.04
N ILE A 25 3.20 -0.82 -0.12
CA ILE A 25 2.03 -1.10 0.73
C ILE A 25 1.59 -2.55 0.56
N LEU A 26 1.53 -3.06 -0.68
CA LEU A 26 1.16 -4.46 -0.97
C LEU A 26 2.15 -5.45 -0.38
N ASN A 27 3.45 -5.20 -0.51
CA ASN A 27 4.48 -6.05 0.06
C ASN A 27 4.38 -6.12 1.59
N GLU A 28 4.17 -4.98 2.26
CA GLU A 28 3.98 -4.94 3.72
C GLU A 28 2.68 -5.61 4.17
N ALA A 29 1.59 -5.43 3.40
CA ALA A 29 0.32 -6.09 3.64
C ALA A 29 0.42 -7.61 3.47
N PHE A 30 1.24 -8.09 2.53
CA PHE A 30 1.49 -9.51 2.33
C PHE A 30 2.27 -10.13 3.50
N ASP A 31 3.31 -9.45 3.98
CA ASP A 31 4.20 -9.93 5.05
C ASP A 31 3.47 -10.08 6.40
N MET A 32 2.71 -9.06 6.82
CA MET A 32 2.08 -9.06 8.15
C MET A 32 0.55 -9.12 8.15
N GLY A 33 -0.10 -8.59 7.11
CA GLY A 33 -1.56 -8.53 7.05
C GLY A 33 -2.21 -7.67 8.14
N ASP A 34 -1.47 -6.74 8.76
CA ASP A 34 -1.98 -5.87 9.84
C ASP A 34 -2.37 -4.47 9.31
N PRO A 35 -3.69 -4.15 9.26
CA PRO A 35 -4.16 -2.84 8.82
C PRO A 35 -3.64 -1.67 9.67
N LEU A 36 -3.47 -1.86 11.00
CA LEU A 36 -3.02 -0.77 11.88
C LEU A 36 -1.59 -0.37 11.59
N LYS A 37 -0.74 -1.35 11.26
CA LYS A 37 0.64 -1.11 10.82
C LYS A 37 0.68 -0.29 9.53
N LEU A 38 -0.17 -0.62 8.54
CA LEU A 38 -0.21 0.12 7.27
C LEU A 38 -0.66 1.56 7.47
N MET A 39 -1.65 1.81 8.34
CA MET A 39 -2.08 3.16 8.69
C MET A 39 -0.93 3.98 9.30
N ARG A 40 -0.15 3.38 10.19
CA ARG A 40 1.00 4.05 10.84
C ARG A 40 2.15 4.32 9.88
N LEU A 41 2.46 3.38 8.99
CA LEU A 41 3.60 3.49 8.08
C LEU A 41 3.33 4.42 6.91
N PHE A 42 2.12 4.38 6.35
CA PHE A 42 1.80 5.05 5.09
C PHE A 42 0.80 6.21 5.24
N GLY A 43 0.25 6.44 6.43
CA GLY A 43 -0.71 7.51 6.67
C GLY A 43 -2.04 7.31 5.93
N ILE A 44 -2.39 6.07 5.61
CA ILE A 44 -3.62 5.71 4.89
C ILE A 44 -4.80 5.50 5.86
N THR A 45 -6.01 5.58 5.32
CA THR A 45 -7.23 5.32 6.11
C THR A 45 -7.40 3.82 6.42
N GLU A 46 -8.17 3.50 7.45
CA GLU A 46 -8.53 2.12 7.81
C GLU A 46 -9.15 1.36 6.62
N LYS A 47 -10.09 1.99 5.89
CA LYS A 47 -10.73 1.41 4.70
C LYS A 47 -9.69 1.04 3.64
N THR A 48 -8.71 1.91 3.41
CA THR A 48 -7.62 1.66 2.46
C THR A 48 -6.72 0.53 2.96
N ALA A 49 -6.37 0.51 4.24
CA ALA A 49 -5.54 -0.52 4.84
C ALA A 49 -6.19 -1.91 4.74
N MET A 50 -7.47 -2.02 5.11
CA MET A 50 -8.24 -3.27 4.97
C MET A 50 -8.32 -3.75 3.51
N HIS A 51 -8.52 -2.82 2.56
CA HIS A 51 -8.53 -3.17 1.14
C HIS A 51 -7.20 -3.81 0.71
N TYR A 52 -6.07 -3.21 1.08
CA TYR A 52 -4.75 -3.76 0.75
C TYR A 52 -4.47 -5.10 1.41
N VAL A 53 -4.87 -5.30 2.67
CA VAL A 53 -4.78 -6.61 3.34
C VAL A 53 -5.63 -7.66 2.61
N GLY A 54 -6.85 -7.30 2.20
CA GLY A 54 -7.71 -8.19 1.42
C GLY A 54 -7.14 -8.55 0.05
N VAL A 55 -6.54 -7.58 -0.66
CA VAL A 55 -5.87 -7.82 -1.94
C VAL A 55 -4.63 -8.69 -1.77
N ALA A 56 -3.80 -8.43 -0.75
CA ALA A 56 -2.59 -9.20 -0.49
C ALA A 56 -2.88 -10.67 -0.09
N HIS A 57 -4.03 -10.92 0.56
CA HIS A 57 -4.45 -12.26 0.98
C HIS A 57 -5.66 -12.78 0.17
N ALA A 58 -5.79 -12.36 -1.09
CA ALA A 58 -6.94 -12.72 -1.93
C ALA A 58 -7.13 -14.25 -2.09
N GLU A 59 -6.05 -15.03 -2.12
CA GLU A 59 -6.08 -16.51 -2.19
C GLU A 59 -6.81 -17.17 -1.00
N LYS A 60 -6.82 -16.50 0.16
CA LYS A 60 -7.56 -16.96 1.36
C LYS A 60 -9.05 -16.62 1.29
N THR A 61 -9.40 -15.56 0.56
CA THR A 61 -10.80 -15.11 0.37
C THR A 61 -11.49 -15.75 -0.83
N ALA A 62 -10.73 -16.22 -1.83
CA ALA A 62 -11.27 -16.88 -3.03
C ALA A 62 -11.78 -18.31 -2.77
N GLN A 63 -11.50 -18.88 -1.60
CA GLN A 63 -11.90 -20.24 -1.21
C GLN A 63 -13.25 -20.31 -0.48
N LEU A 64 -14.04 -19.24 -0.46
CA LEU A 64 -15.45 -19.34 -0.05
C LEU A 64 -16.25 -20.00 -1.17
N PRO A 65 -16.75 -21.24 -1.00
CA PRO A 65 -17.69 -21.82 -1.94
C PRO A 65 -18.95 -20.95 -1.91
N ARG A 66 -19.46 -20.58 -3.11
CA ARG A 66 -20.83 -20.07 -3.22
C ARG A 66 -21.83 -21.19 -2.97
#